data_AF-A0A848S4T5-F1
#
_entry.id   AF-A0A848S4T5-F1
#
_cell.length_a   1.000
_cell.length_b   1.000
_cell.length_c   1.000
_cell.angle_alpha   90.00
_cell.angle_beta   90.00
_cell.angle_gamma   90.00
#
_symmetry.space_group_name_H-M   'P 1'
#
loop_
_entity.id
_entity.type
_entity.pdbx_description
1 polymer ?
#
loop_
_entity_poly.entity_id
_entity_poly.type
_entity_poly.pdbx_seq_one_letter_code
_entity_poly.pdbx_strand_id
1 'polypeptide(L)'
;MRHFIILVLIISGINLGHSQINELGVYVGGSNFIGDVGATDYISPNQLAFGGIYKWNRSKRHAYRASLIFSELEGIDVNSDDPRRIQRGYEFSSKILEASLGIELTFIDFNLHSGIKLGTPYLYSGISVANHDNHYFLNGVQTNENTSSWAYGIPMVLGYKSNFLGNIILAIEVGARVTFSDELDGSIPDSEFRQQYRFGNINNNDWYMFSGITLTYTFGENPCYCVE
;
A
#
# COMPACT_ATOMS: atom_id res chain seq x y z
N MET A 1 15.89 12.94 -34.66
CA MET A 1 14.62 13.58 -35.09
C MET A 1 13.48 12.58 -35.32
N ARG A 2 13.68 11.45 -36.04
CA ARG A 2 12.64 10.44 -36.29
C ARG A 2 12.01 9.83 -35.01
N HIS A 3 12.81 9.53 -34.00
CA HIS A 3 12.32 8.95 -32.73
C HIS A 3 11.56 9.96 -31.85
N PHE A 4 11.92 11.24 -31.92
CA PHE A 4 11.24 12.32 -31.19
C PHE A 4 9.83 12.56 -31.75
N ILE A 5 9.69 12.52 -33.08
CA ILE A 5 8.38 12.65 -33.75
C ILE A 5 7.47 11.46 -33.42
N ILE A 6 8.01 10.24 -33.34
CA ILE A 6 7.25 9.05 -32.93
C ILE A 6 6.80 9.18 -31.47
N LEU A 7 7.66 9.64 -30.57
CA LEU A 7 7.32 9.88 -29.17
C LEU A 7 6.20 10.93 -29.04
N VAL A 8 6.30 12.05 -29.79
CA VAL A 8 5.29 13.11 -29.79
C VAL A 8 3.96 12.61 -30.37
N LEU A 9 3.97 11.80 -31.43
CA LEU A 9 2.76 11.18 -32.01
C LEU A 9 2.10 10.17 -31.05
N ILE A 10 2.89 9.39 -30.31
CA ILE A 10 2.38 8.49 -29.27
C ILE A 10 1.73 9.30 -28.14
N ILE A 11 2.36 10.40 -27.72
CA ILE A 11 1.85 11.27 -26.64
C ILE A 11 0.59 12.05 -27.08
N SER A 12 0.49 12.44 -28.35
CA SER A 12 -0.67 13.19 -28.86
C SER A 12 -1.87 12.29 -29.25
N GLY A 13 -1.67 10.99 -29.45
CA GLY A 13 -2.74 10.01 -29.65
C GLY A 13 -3.54 9.62 -28.40
N ILE A 14 -3.14 10.08 -27.21
CA ILE A 14 -3.77 9.72 -25.93
C ILE A 14 -5.09 10.50 -25.68
N ASN A 15 -5.37 11.54 -26.47
CA ASN A 15 -6.59 12.35 -26.31
C ASN A 15 -7.75 11.87 -27.19
N LEU A 16 -8.32 10.71 -26.84
CA LEU A 16 -9.59 10.24 -27.41
C LEU A 16 -10.63 10.06 -26.30
N GLY A 17 -11.54 11.04 -26.20
CA GLY A 17 -12.85 10.95 -25.53
C GLY A 17 -12.82 10.37 -24.12
N HIS A 18 -12.62 11.21 -23.11
CA HIS A 18 -12.61 10.75 -21.71
C HIS A 18 -13.80 11.28 -20.96
N SER A 19 -14.84 10.46 -20.96
CA SER A 19 -15.87 10.52 -19.95
C SER A 19 -15.60 9.36 -19.01
N GLN A 20 -14.84 9.70 -17.96
CA GLN A 20 -14.21 8.77 -17.05
C GLN A 20 -14.67 9.12 -15.65
N ILE A 21 -15.03 8.08 -14.91
CA ILE A 21 -15.48 8.24 -13.54
C ILE A 21 -14.26 8.16 -12.64
N ASN A 22 -13.96 9.25 -11.96
CA ASN A 22 -12.85 9.35 -11.03
C ASN A 22 -13.37 9.27 -9.60
N GLU A 23 -12.55 8.73 -8.71
CA GLU A 23 -12.78 8.74 -7.28
C GLU A 23 -11.58 9.39 -6.60
N LEU A 24 -11.85 10.26 -5.64
CA LEU A 24 -10.83 10.83 -4.76
C LEU A 24 -11.28 10.67 -3.32
N GLY A 25 -10.38 10.26 -2.44
CA GLY A 25 -10.74 10.01 -1.06
C GLY A 25 -9.57 9.81 -0.13
N VAL A 26 -9.92 9.35 1.06
CA VAL A 26 -8.99 9.13 2.16
C VAL A 26 -8.97 7.67 2.57
N TYR A 27 -7.83 7.25 3.09
CA TYR A 27 -7.60 5.98 3.79
C TYR A 27 -7.36 6.28 5.26
N VAL A 28 -8.00 5.52 6.15
CA VAL A 28 -7.70 5.52 7.59
C VAL A 28 -7.78 4.09 8.09
N GLY A 29 -6.77 3.65 8.81
CA GLY A 29 -6.68 2.29 9.33
C GLY A 29 -5.51 2.13 10.26
N GLY A 30 -5.08 0.89 10.44
CA GLY A 30 -3.84 0.57 11.11
C GLY A 30 -2.86 -0.20 10.25
N SER A 31 -1.61 -0.21 10.71
CA SER A 31 -0.51 -0.96 10.15
C SER A 31 0.01 -1.99 11.15
N ASN A 32 0.59 -3.06 10.63
CA ASN A 32 1.40 -4.01 11.39
C ASN A 32 2.56 -4.51 10.53
N PHE A 33 3.69 -4.74 11.19
CA PHE A 33 4.90 -5.24 10.56
C PHE A 33 5.03 -6.76 10.74
N ILE A 34 5.66 -7.42 9.76
CA ILE A 34 5.94 -8.85 9.77
C ILE A 34 7.34 -9.05 9.20
N GLY A 35 8.30 -9.37 10.06
CA GLY A 35 9.70 -9.57 9.68
C GLY A 35 10.49 -10.31 10.76
N ASP A 36 11.78 -10.00 10.87
CA ASP A 36 12.69 -10.64 11.81
C ASP A 36 12.55 -10.15 13.25
N VAL A 37 12.10 -8.90 13.43
CA VAL A 37 11.73 -8.32 14.73
C VAL A 37 10.21 -8.28 14.90
N GLY A 38 9.72 -8.68 16.07
CA GLY A 38 8.31 -8.56 16.46
C GLY A 38 7.46 -9.82 16.32
N ALA A 39 6.15 -9.65 16.49
CA ALA A 39 5.16 -10.71 16.27
C ALA A 39 4.98 -11.00 14.78
N THR A 40 4.63 -12.25 14.45
CA THR A 40 4.41 -12.70 13.07
C THR A 40 2.93 -12.80 12.71
N ASP A 41 2.06 -12.13 13.47
CA ASP A 41 0.63 -12.11 13.22
C ASP A 41 0.30 -11.32 11.96
N TYR A 42 -0.44 -11.95 11.06
CA TYR A 42 -0.78 -11.33 9.77
C TYR A 42 -1.72 -10.12 9.91
N ILE A 43 -2.63 -10.11 10.89
CA ILE A 43 -3.60 -9.02 11.06
C ILE A 43 -3.61 -8.64 12.54
N SER A 44 -2.76 -7.70 12.91
CA SER A 44 -2.66 -7.19 14.28
C SER A 44 -2.26 -5.70 14.28
N PRO A 45 -3.13 -4.81 13.75
CA PRO A 45 -2.79 -3.40 13.57
C PRO A 45 -2.44 -2.74 14.91
N ASN A 46 -1.21 -2.29 15.07
CA ASN A 46 -0.69 -1.63 16.28
C ASN A 46 -0.43 -0.13 16.08
N GLN A 47 -0.21 0.31 14.85
CA GLN A 47 0.09 1.70 14.53
C GLN A 47 -0.97 2.31 13.61
N LEU A 48 -1.12 3.64 13.64
CA LEU A 48 -2.10 4.36 12.80
C LEU A 48 -1.57 4.55 11.37
N ALA A 49 -2.38 4.18 10.39
CA ALA A 49 -2.12 4.38 8.97
C ALA A 49 -3.17 5.32 8.37
N PHE A 50 -2.76 6.37 7.65
CA PHE A 50 -3.67 7.30 6.99
C PHE A 50 -3.11 7.84 5.69
N GLY A 51 -3.98 8.24 4.76
CA GLY A 51 -3.52 8.64 3.44
C GLY A 51 -4.59 9.08 2.48
N GLY A 52 -4.18 9.29 1.23
CA GLY A 52 -5.04 9.64 0.11
C GLY A 52 -5.12 8.51 -0.91
N ILE A 53 -6.29 8.36 -1.53
CA ILE A 53 -6.52 7.41 -2.61
C ILE A 53 -7.17 8.15 -3.78
N TYR A 54 -6.64 7.92 -4.97
CA TYR A 54 -7.26 8.31 -6.23
C TYR A 54 -7.56 7.05 -7.04
N LYS A 55 -8.75 6.97 -7.64
CA LYS A 55 -9.10 5.91 -8.56
C LYS A 55 -9.64 6.49 -9.86
N TRP A 56 -9.29 5.85 -10.96
CA TRP A 56 -9.86 6.08 -12.26
C TRP A 56 -10.59 4.81 -12.71
N ASN A 57 -11.93 4.84 -12.69
CA ASN A 57 -12.76 3.72 -13.14
C ASN A 57 -12.79 3.66 -14.67
N ARG A 58 -12.08 2.67 -15.23
CA ARG A 58 -12.03 2.43 -16.68
C ARG A 58 -13.25 1.65 -17.16
N SER A 59 -13.81 0.77 -16.32
CA SER A 59 -15.03 -0.02 -16.59
C SER A 59 -15.80 -0.28 -15.29
N LYS A 60 -16.98 -0.93 -15.39
CA LYS A 60 -17.76 -1.37 -14.21
C LYS A 60 -17.03 -2.36 -13.28
N ARG A 61 -15.92 -2.94 -13.75
CA ARG A 61 -15.14 -3.95 -13.00
C ARG A 61 -13.67 -3.61 -12.78
N HIS A 62 -13.12 -2.63 -13.48
CA HIS A 62 -11.70 -2.33 -13.48
C HIS A 62 -11.47 -0.85 -13.22
N ALA A 63 -10.65 -0.55 -12.22
CA ALA A 63 -10.19 0.80 -11.93
C ALA A 63 -8.68 0.83 -11.78
N TYR A 64 -8.05 1.89 -12.26
CA TYR A 64 -6.67 2.19 -11.90
C TYR A 64 -6.68 2.90 -10.55
N ARG A 65 -5.85 2.47 -9.60
CA ARG A 65 -5.77 3.06 -8.26
C ARG A 65 -4.35 3.53 -7.97
N ALA A 66 -4.24 4.77 -7.53
CA ALA A 66 -3.06 5.34 -6.93
C ALA A 66 -3.33 5.64 -5.45
N SER A 67 -2.36 5.38 -4.58
CA SER A 67 -2.46 5.75 -3.17
C SER A 67 -1.15 6.29 -2.62
N LEU A 68 -1.28 7.15 -1.61
CA LEU A 68 -0.19 7.65 -0.81
C LEU A 68 -0.59 7.52 0.67
N ILE A 69 0.10 6.66 1.42
CA ILE A 69 -0.24 6.30 2.80
C ILE A 69 0.98 6.57 3.68
N PHE A 70 0.75 7.28 4.77
CA PHE A 70 1.72 7.50 5.85
C PHE A 70 1.37 6.58 7.00
N SER A 71 2.38 5.94 7.58
CA SER A 71 2.22 5.09 8.76
C SER A 71 3.50 5.02 9.57
N GLU A 72 3.38 4.51 10.78
CA GLU A 72 4.51 3.98 11.55
C GLU A 72 4.45 2.45 11.51
N LEU A 73 5.61 1.81 11.38
CA LEU A 73 5.77 0.37 11.53
C LEU A 73 6.48 0.13 12.85
N GLU A 74 5.92 -0.77 13.65
CA GLU A 74 6.47 -1.12 14.96
C GLU A 74 6.48 -2.64 15.10
N GLY A 75 7.60 -3.16 15.61
CA GLY A 75 7.76 -4.56 15.96
C GLY A 75 8.40 -4.70 17.34
N ILE A 76 7.75 -5.46 18.21
CA ILE A 76 8.19 -5.70 19.59
C ILE A 76 8.33 -7.21 19.80
N ASP A 77 9.56 -7.68 20.03
CA ASP A 77 9.88 -9.11 20.15
C ASP A 77 9.16 -9.81 21.30
N VAL A 78 8.89 -9.11 22.41
CA VAL A 78 8.22 -9.70 23.57
C VAL A 78 6.75 -10.06 23.31
N ASN A 79 6.17 -9.52 22.22
CA ASN A 79 4.83 -9.86 21.78
C ASN A 79 4.81 -11.06 20.81
N SER A 80 5.97 -11.63 20.49
CA SER A 80 6.09 -12.78 19.59
C SER A 80 5.83 -14.10 20.32
N ASP A 81 5.35 -15.11 19.59
CA ASP A 81 5.22 -16.48 20.09
C ASP A 81 6.56 -17.26 20.09
N ASP A 82 7.62 -16.73 19.46
CA ASP A 82 8.94 -17.38 19.42
C ASP A 82 9.75 -17.07 20.70
N PRO A 83 10.07 -18.08 21.54
CA PRO A 83 10.86 -17.88 22.75
C PRO A 83 12.22 -17.21 22.52
N ARG A 84 12.83 -17.38 21.34
CA ARG A 84 14.11 -16.75 20.98
C ARG A 84 13.95 -15.24 20.79
N ARG A 85 12.84 -14.81 20.19
CA ARG A 85 12.49 -13.39 20.04
C ARG A 85 12.21 -12.79 21.41
N ILE A 86 11.36 -13.43 22.21
CA ILE A 86 11.06 -12.98 23.58
C ILE A 86 12.34 -12.81 24.42
N GLN A 87 13.29 -13.75 24.33
CA GLN A 87 14.57 -13.66 25.04
C GLN A 87 15.49 -12.53 24.51
N ARG A 88 15.44 -12.25 23.21
CA ARG A 88 16.21 -11.17 22.56
C ARG A 88 15.66 -9.79 22.92
N GLY A 89 14.34 -9.63 22.92
CA GLY A 89 13.65 -8.43 23.40
C GLY A 89 13.92 -7.17 22.59
N TYR A 90 14.12 -7.28 21.27
CA TYR A 90 14.29 -6.11 20.42
C TYR A 90 12.95 -5.41 20.16
N GLU A 91 13.05 -4.10 20.00
CA GLU A 91 11.94 -3.22 19.65
C GLU A 91 12.43 -2.27 18.55
N PHE A 92 11.61 -2.09 17.52
CA PHE A 92 11.85 -1.07 16.52
C PHE A 92 10.58 -0.28 16.23
N SER A 93 10.78 0.99 15.88
CA SER A 93 9.78 1.87 15.28
C SER A 93 10.39 2.58 14.08
N SER A 94 9.73 2.54 12.93
CA SER A 94 10.14 3.26 11.72
C SER A 94 8.95 3.91 11.03
N LYS A 95 9.12 5.17 10.61
CA LYS A 95 8.09 5.90 9.88
C LYS A 95 8.20 5.57 8.41
N ILE A 96 7.06 5.32 7.78
CA ILE A 96 6.98 4.98 6.37
C ILE A 96 6.05 5.90 5.61
N LEU A 97 6.44 6.19 4.36
CA LEU A 97 5.59 6.78 3.35
C LEU A 97 5.49 5.81 2.16
N GLU A 98 4.33 5.14 2.01
CA GLU A 98 4.03 4.25 0.89
C GLU A 98 3.34 5.04 -0.23
N ALA A 99 3.90 4.98 -1.43
CA ALA A 99 3.19 5.29 -2.66
C ALA A 99 2.90 3.99 -3.44
N SER A 100 1.69 3.82 -3.94
CA SER A 100 1.32 2.64 -4.71
C SER A 100 0.51 2.98 -5.96
N LEU A 101 0.66 2.16 -7.00
CA LEU A 101 -0.05 2.28 -8.26
C LEU A 101 -0.42 0.89 -8.78
N GLY A 102 -1.67 0.71 -9.19
CA GLY A 102 -2.13 -0.61 -9.61
C GLY A 102 -3.53 -0.64 -10.19
N ILE A 103 -4.10 -1.84 -10.23
CA ILE A 103 -5.43 -2.12 -10.75
C ILE A 103 -6.29 -2.70 -9.63
N GLU A 104 -7.50 -2.18 -9.51
CA GLU A 104 -8.58 -2.70 -8.67
C GLU A 104 -9.59 -3.43 -9.55
N LEU A 105 -9.89 -4.68 -9.17
CA LEU A 105 -10.83 -5.57 -9.81
C LEU A 105 -12.02 -5.81 -8.89
N THR A 106 -13.23 -5.49 -9.34
CA THR A 106 -14.46 -5.83 -8.62
C THR A 106 -15.04 -7.13 -9.14
N PHE A 107 -15.47 -8.01 -8.23
CA PHE A 107 -16.05 -9.30 -8.62
C PHE A 107 -17.49 -9.16 -9.15
N ILE A 108 -18.22 -8.13 -8.71
CA ILE A 108 -19.58 -7.81 -9.15
C ILE A 108 -19.53 -6.46 -9.89
N ASP A 109 -20.41 -6.32 -10.89
CA ASP A 109 -20.59 -5.07 -11.62
C ASP A 109 -20.93 -3.92 -10.68
N PHE A 110 -20.03 -2.95 -10.58
CA PHE A 110 -20.19 -1.80 -9.72
C PHE A 110 -20.48 -0.56 -10.57
N ASN A 111 -21.77 -0.35 -10.88
CA ASN A 111 -22.22 0.79 -11.67
C ASN A 111 -22.70 1.94 -10.78
N LEU A 112 -21.83 2.95 -10.64
CA LEU A 112 -22.06 4.16 -9.84
C LEU A 112 -23.22 5.04 -10.34
N HIS A 113 -23.70 4.83 -11.57
CA HIS A 113 -24.78 5.62 -12.17
C HIS A 113 -26.16 4.97 -12.07
N SER A 114 -26.26 3.75 -11.54
CA SER A 114 -27.55 3.03 -11.49
C SER A 114 -28.56 3.63 -10.51
N GLY A 115 -28.11 4.48 -9.57
CA GLY A 115 -28.95 5.00 -8.48
C GLY A 115 -29.32 3.97 -7.40
N ILE A 116 -28.89 2.71 -7.57
CA ILE A 116 -29.15 1.62 -6.64
C ILE A 116 -27.95 1.46 -5.70
N LYS A 117 -28.21 1.06 -4.45
CA LYS A 117 -27.15 0.63 -3.53
C LYS A 117 -26.56 -0.70 -4.00
N LEU A 118 -25.28 -0.68 -4.33
CA LEU A 118 -24.47 -1.79 -4.79
C LEU A 118 -23.32 -1.99 -3.79
N GLY A 119 -22.94 -3.25 -3.59
CA GLY A 119 -21.80 -3.63 -2.79
C GLY A 119 -21.06 -4.76 -3.47
N THR A 120 -19.73 -4.69 -3.51
CA THR A 120 -18.91 -5.70 -4.18
C THR A 120 -17.62 -5.94 -3.39
N PRO A 121 -17.20 -7.19 -3.24
CA PRO A 121 -15.81 -7.46 -2.94
C PRO A 121 -14.93 -7.00 -4.10
N TYR A 122 -13.69 -6.66 -3.79
CA TYR A 122 -12.67 -6.31 -4.78
C TYR A 122 -11.30 -6.82 -4.35
N LEU A 123 -10.42 -6.92 -5.35
CA LEU A 123 -9.00 -7.20 -5.21
C LEU A 123 -8.23 -6.02 -5.82
N TYR A 124 -7.21 -5.52 -5.13
CA TYR A 124 -6.26 -4.57 -5.68
C TYR A 124 -4.83 -5.13 -5.62
N SER A 125 -4.09 -4.95 -6.71
CA SER A 125 -2.66 -5.24 -6.76
C SER A 125 -1.94 -4.34 -7.76
N GLY A 126 -0.62 -4.25 -7.64
CA GLY A 126 0.20 -3.37 -8.46
C GLY A 126 1.64 -3.32 -7.99
N ILE A 127 2.21 -2.12 -7.97
CA ILE A 127 3.54 -1.83 -7.44
C ILE A 127 3.42 -0.85 -6.27
N SER A 128 4.24 -1.04 -5.25
CA SER A 128 4.38 -0.13 -4.11
C SER A 128 5.84 0.25 -3.90
N VAL A 129 6.06 1.47 -3.43
CA VAL A 129 7.35 1.96 -2.95
C VAL A 129 7.14 2.59 -1.59
N ALA A 130 7.91 2.17 -0.60
CA ALA A 130 7.87 2.73 0.74
C ALA A 130 9.21 3.37 1.07
N ASN A 131 9.20 4.66 1.36
CA ASN A 131 10.37 5.32 1.93
C ASN A 131 10.37 5.12 3.45
N HIS A 132 11.52 4.77 4.00
CA HIS A 132 11.74 4.58 5.42
C HIS A 132 13.12 5.07 5.84
N ASP A 133 13.28 5.38 7.12
CA ASP A 133 14.59 5.65 7.71
C ASP A 133 15.31 4.31 7.96
N ASN A 134 16.64 4.34 7.81
CA ASN A 134 17.49 3.18 8.04
C ASN A 134 17.97 3.17 9.50
N HIS A 135 17.89 2.00 10.12
CA HIS A 135 18.35 1.78 11.48
C HIS A 135 19.05 0.44 11.62
N TYR A 136 19.76 0.29 12.73
CA TYR A 136 20.47 -0.92 13.10
C TYR A 136 20.42 -1.08 14.61
N PHE A 137 20.75 -2.27 15.11
CA PHE A 137 20.78 -2.51 16.55
C PHE A 137 22.20 -2.47 17.10
N LEU A 138 22.44 -1.56 18.05
CA LEU A 138 23.68 -1.48 18.82
C LEU A 138 23.40 -1.91 20.26
N ASN A 139 24.00 -3.02 20.69
CA ASN A 139 23.77 -3.60 22.03
C ASN A 139 22.28 -3.80 22.36
N GLY A 140 21.46 -4.14 21.35
CA GLY A 140 20.03 -4.37 21.50
C GLY A 140 19.16 -3.11 21.51
N VAL A 141 19.72 -1.94 21.21
CA VAL A 141 18.98 -0.68 21.09
C VAL A 141 18.94 -0.24 19.63
N GLN A 142 17.75 0.08 19.12
CA GLN A 142 17.57 0.67 17.79
C GLN A 142 18.34 1.99 17.70
N THR A 143 19.22 2.10 16.71
CA THR A 143 20.06 3.27 16.44
C THR A 143 19.92 3.68 14.99
N ASN A 144 19.72 4.98 14.74
CA ASN A 144 19.50 5.52 13.40
C ASN A 144 20.82 5.62 12.60
N GLU A 145 20.79 5.34 11.30
CA GLU A 145 21.93 5.51 10.40
C GLU A 145 22.08 6.93 9.82
N ASN A 146 21.05 7.77 9.98
CA ASN A 146 20.85 9.06 9.33
C ASN A 146 20.78 8.96 7.80
N THR A 147 20.32 7.82 7.29
CA THR A 147 20.04 7.57 5.87
C THR A 147 18.61 7.06 5.71
N SER A 148 18.09 7.15 4.48
CA SER A 148 16.73 6.68 4.14
C SER A 148 16.77 5.85 2.88
N SER A 149 16.11 4.70 2.90
CA SER A 149 16.01 3.77 1.77
C SER A 149 14.61 3.76 1.15
N TRP A 150 14.49 3.08 0.02
CA TRP A 150 13.22 2.83 -0.67
C TRP A 150 12.98 1.33 -0.80
N ALA A 151 11.97 0.82 -0.10
CA ALA A 151 11.53 -0.55 -0.19
C ALA A 151 10.47 -0.70 -1.31
N TYR A 152 10.82 -1.42 -2.37
CA TYR A 152 9.91 -1.76 -3.47
C TYR A 152 9.11 -3.02 -3.10
N GLY A 153 7.86 -3.10 -3.53
CA GLY A 153 7.02 -4.26 -3.21
C GLY A 153 5.79 -4.42 -4.10
N ILE A 154 5.05 -5.49 -3.83
CA ILE A 154 3.77 -5.80 -4.46
C ILE A 154 2.69 -5.76 -3.39
N PRO A 155 1.74 -4.79 -3.47
CA PRO A 155 0.57 -4.79 -2.63
C PRO A 155 -0.44 -5.85 -3.11
N MET A 156 -1.04 -6.57 -2.18
CA MET A 156 -2.17 -7.47 -2.38
C MET A 156 -3.26 -7.11 -1.38
N VAL A 157 -4.31 -6.44 -1.86
CA VAL A 157 -5.38 -5.89 -1.03
C VAL A 157 -6.70 -6.57 -1.37
N LEU A 158 -7.38 -7.07 -0.35
CA LEU A 158 -8.74 -7.57 -0.42
C LEU A 158 -9.64 -6.59 0.33
N GLY A 159 -10.77 -6.24 -0.29
CA GLY A 159 -11.71 -5.34 0.34
C GLY A 159 -13.14 -5.58 -0.09
N TYR A 160 -14.05 -4.88 0.59
CA TYR A 160 -15.45 -4.81 0.25
C TYR A 160 -15.85 -3.35 0.19
N LYS A 161 -16.39 -2.91 -0.95
CA LYS A 161 -16.85 -1.53 -1.16
C LYS A 161 -18.34 -1.47 -1.44
N SER A 162 -18.99 -0.40 -0.98
CA SER A 162 -20.39 -0.11 -1.26
C SER A 162 -20.63 1.39 -1.40
N ASN A 163 -21.55 1.78 -2.29
CA ASN A 163 -22.01 3.16 -2.37
C ASN A 163 -22.99 3.45 -1.21
N PHE A 164 -22.59 4.36 -0.33
CA PHE A 164 -23.35 4.66 0.88
C PHE A 164 -24.39 5.77 0.62
N LEU A 165 -23.94 6.89 0.05
CA LEU A 165 -24.73 8.10 -0.22
C LEU A 165 -24.37 8.67 -1.59
N GLY A 166 -25.15 8.36 -2.62
CA GLY A 166 -24.95 8.86 -3.98
C GLY A 166 -23.53 8.58 -4.49
N ASN A 167 -22.73 9.66 -4.57
CA ASN A 167 -21.36 9.66 -5.08
C ASN A 167 -20.31 9.22 -4.04
N ILE A 168 -20.69 8.97 -2.78
CA ILE A 168 -19.78 8.54 -1.71
C ILE A 168 -19.74 7.01 -1.65
N ILE A 169 -18.53 6.47 -1.78
CA ILE A 169 -18.22 5.05 -1.65
C ILE A 169 -17.45 4.84 -0.35
N LEU A 170 -17.92 3.87 0.43
CA LEU A 170 -17.24 3.38 1.62
C LEU A 170 -16.66 2.01 1.31
N ALA A 171 -15.43 1.75 1.72
CA ALA A 171 -14.86 0.42 1.65
C ALA A 171 -14.11 0.04 2.92
N ILE A 172 -14.11 -1.24 3.24
CA ILE A 172 -13.22 -1.85 4.22
C ILE A 172 -12.19 -2.68 3.47
N GLU A 173 -10.92 -2.59 3.84
CA GLU A 173 -9.85 -3.32 3.17
C GLU A 173 -8.76 -3.81 4.12
N VAL A 174 -8.16 -4.94 3.77
CA VAL A 174 -6.94 -5.48 4.36
C VAL A 174 -5.99 -5.81 3.23
N GLY A 175 -4.70 -5.51 3.39
CA GLY A 175 -3.75 -5.91 2.38
C GLY A 175 -2.31 -6.00 2.84
N ALA A 176 -1.66 -7.02 2.31
CA ALA A 176 -0.25 -7.31 2.49
C ALA A 176 0.58 -6.54 1.48
N ARG A 177 1.71 -5.98 1.91
CA ARG A 177 2.76 -5.45 1.06
C ARG A 177 3.96 -6.34 1.24
N VAL A 178 4.16 -7.21 0.26
CA VAL A 178 5.35 -8.04 0.19
C VAL A 178 6.45 -7.15 -0.38
N THR A 179 7.46 -6.83 0.43
CA THR A 179 8.58 -6.02 -0.05
C THR A 179 9.71 -6.90 -0.57
N PHE A 180 10.58 -6.29 -1.35
CA PHE A 180 11.83 -6.87 -1.82
C PHE A 180 13.04 -6.34 -1.03
N SER A 181 12.78 -5.85 0.18
CA SER A 181 13.78 -5.31 1.10
C SER A 181 13.72 -6.05 2.43
N ASP A 182 14.84 -6.04 3.15
CA ASP A 182 15.03 -6.62 4.49
C ASP A 182 15.64 -5.56 5.43
N GLU A 183 15.50 -4.28 5.05
CA GLU A 183 16.06 -3.13 5.76
C GLU A 183 15.02 -2.47 6.69
N LEU A 184 13.74 -2.89 6.64
CA LEU A 184 12.65 -2.15 7.28
C LEU A 184 12.67 -2.27 8.81
N ASP A 185 13.14 -3.41 9.33
CA ASP A 185 13.32 -3.61 10.77
C ASP A 185 14.76 -3.41 11.24
N GLY A 186 15.69 -3.05 10.34
CA GLY A 186 17.09 -2.82 10.67
C GLY A 186 17.89 -4.09 10.98
N SER A 187 17.36 -5.25 10.60
CA SER A 187 18.08 -6.53 10.55
C SER A 187 19.22 -6.50 9.51
N ILE A 188 19.04 -5.75 8.42
CA ILE A 188 20.09 -5.43 7.45
C ILE A 188 20.38 -3.92 7.43
N PRO A 189 21.52 -3.47 7.99
CA PRO A 189 22.00 -2.10 7.85
C PRO A 189 22.39 -1.78 6.40
N ASP A 190 22.09 -0.56 5.95
CA ASP A 190 22.39 -0.06 4.60
C ASP A 190 23.89 0.19 4.40
N SER A 191 24.56 0.72 5.44
CA SER A 191 26.00 1.02 5.37
C SER A 191 26.88 -0.24 5.36
N GLU A 192 27.77 -0.38 4.37
CA GLU A 192 28.70 -1.54 4.26
C GLU A 192 29.53 -1.80 5.53
N PHE A 193 29.98 -0.75 6.21
CA PHE A 193 30.78 -0.88 7.43
C PHE A 193 29.96 -1.28 8.67
N ARG A 194 28.62 -1.29 8.58
CA ARG A 194 27.70 -1.71 9.65
C ARG A 194 27.16 -3.12 9.45
N GLN A 195 27.56 -3.83 8.39
CA GLN A 195 27.12 -5.21 8.13
C GLN A 195 27.41 -6.21 9.26
N GLN A 196 28.33 -5.89 10.17
CA GLN A 196 28.59 -6.67 11.39
C GLN A 196 27.40 -6.70 12.37
N TYR A 197 26.45 -5.77 12.25
CA TYR A 197 25.25 -5.69 13.08
C TYR A 197 24.05 -6.45 12.49
N ARG A 198 24.26 -7.18 11.39
CA ARG A 198 23.20 -7.98 10.76
C ARG A 198 22.76 -9.12 11.67
N PHE A 199 21.45 -9.37 11.71
CA PHE A 199 20.85 -10.49 12.43
C PHE A 199 19.61 -10.97 11.68
N GLY A 200 18.96 -12.02 12.18
CA GLY A 200 17.75 -12.54 11.55
C GLY A 200 18.03 -13.41 10.32
N ASN A 201 16.98 -13.65 9.54
CA ASN A 201 17.04 -14.42 8.30
C ASN A 201 17.10 -13.48 7.10
N ILE A 202 18.33 -13.19 6.69
CA ILE A 202 18.69 -12.35 5.55
C ILE A 202 18.14 -12.78 4.17
N ASN A 203 17.46 -13.93 4.10
CA ASN A 203 16.82 -14.44 2.89
C ASN A 203 15.29 -14.28 2.92
N ASN A 204 14.74 -13.69 3.98
CA ASN A 204 13.31 -13.50 4.16
C ASN A 204 13.00 -12.01 4.15
N ASN A 205 12.44 -11.51 3.05
CA ASN A 205 12.12 -10.10 2.95
C ASN A 205 11.02 -9.69 3.95
N ASP A 206 11.04 -8.42 4.30
CA ASP A 206 10.11 -7.79 5.23
C ASP A 206 8.75 -7.52 4.59
N TRP A 207 7.69 -7.74 5.36
CA TRP A 207 6.32 -7.51 4.95
C TRP A 207 5.66 -6.53 5.93
N TYR A 208 4.70 -5.78 5.42
CA TYR A 208 3.81 -5.03 6.30
C TYR A 208 2.39 -5.07 5.76
N MET A 209 1.45 -4.85 6.65
CA MET A 209 0.04 -5.00 6.41
C MET A 209 -0.65 -3.68 6.72
N PHE A 210 -1.64 -3.34 5.90
CA PHE A 210 -2.57 -2.25 6.18
C PHE A 210 -3.98 -2.81 6.26
N SER A 211 -4.70 -2.45 7.31
CA SER A 211 -6.10 -2.81 7.52
C SER A 211 -6.90 -1.57 7.89
N GLY A 212 -7.99 -1.28 7.19
CA GLY A 212 -8.65 0.01 7.35
C GLY A 212 -9.89 0.22 6.53
N ILE A 213 -10.31 1.48 6.50
CA ILE A 213 -11.49 1.98 5.84
C ILE A 213 -11.07 3.04 4.82
N THR A 214 -11.73 3.03 3.67
CA THR A 214 -11.59 4.09 2.66
C THR A 214 -12.92 4.78 2.46
N LEU A 215 -12.86 6.10 2.28
CA LEU A 215 -14.01 6.92 1.94
C LEU A 215 -13.65 7.72 0.70
N THR A 216 -14.26 7.38 -0.44
CA THR A 216 -14.00 8.02 -1.73
C THR A 216 -15.25 8.72 -2.24
N TYR A 217 -15.03 9.88 -2.86
CA TYR A 217 -16.05 10.64 -3.56
C TYR A 217 -15.87 10.48 -5.07
N THR A 218 -16.95 10.15 -5.74
CA THR A 218 -17.02 9.89 -7.18
C THR A 218 -17.40 11.16 -7.94
N PHE A 219 -16.65 11.49 -9.00
CA PHE A 219 -16.94 12.61 -9.89
C PHE A 219 -16.57 12.30 -11.34
N GLY A 220 -17.14 13.07 -12.27
CA GLY A 220 -17.06 12.81 -13.71
C GLY A 220 -18.37 12.22 -14.23
N GLU A 221 -18.56 12.32 -15.54
CA GLU A 221 -19.76 11.82 -16.22
C GLU A 221 -19.46 10.51 -16.93
N ASN A 222 -20.51 9.75 -17.26
CA ASN A 222 -20.43 8.66 -18.22
C ASN A 222 -20.34 9.20 -19.64
N PRO A 223 -19.63 8.50 -20.56
CA PRO A 223 -19.62 8.92 -21.95
C PRO A 223 -21.04 9.00 -22.46
N CYS A 224 -21.39 10.16 -23.02
CA CYS A 224 -22.58 10.30 -23.84
C CYS A 224 -22.41 9.45 -25.10
N TYR A 225 -22.56 8.13 -24.97
CA TYR A 225 -22.80 7.23 -26.09
C TYR A 225 -24.09 6.47 -25.82
N CYS A 226 -24.88 6.36 -26.90
CA CYS A 226 -26.29 6.03 -26.92
C CYS A 226 -26.64 4.73 -26.20
N VAL A 227 -27.86 4.74 -25.65
CA VAL A 227 -28.61 3.58 -25.20
C VAL A 227 -28.69 2.57 -26.35
N GLU A 228 -28.15 1.37 -26.16
CA GLU A 228 -28.69 0.17 -26.83
C GLU A 228 -29.70 -0.49 -25.90
#